data_AF-A0A924YWM7-F1
#
_entry.id   AF-A0A924YWM7-F1
#
_cell.length_a   1.000
_cell.length_b   1.000
_cell.length_c   1.000
_cell.angle_alpha   90.00
_cell.angle_beta   90.00
_cell.angle_gamma   90.00
#
_symmetry.space_group_name_H-M   'P 1'
#
loop_
_entity.id
_entity.type
_entity.pdbx_description
1 polymer ?
#
loop_
_entity_poly.entity_id
_entity_poly.type
_entity_poly.pdbx_seq_one_letter_code
_entity_poly.pdbx_strand_id
1 'polypeptide(L)'
;MTCEVSSKQAGDAMLSWSLVVSGGVIARGEKGVTLDVARPVKVAWDADLPEVKPGLIVPATLRLAVHPRDGSPKFEPVEENVVLSICSPDATALRGEWLKSLDIVLFDPAERTADVFERNRIPCRVANDPQCAGLTKGLILYGEGIDPARLDAVWSAAVEAAAAGRRVLVMASPGAAVPMEGLLASSDDSIRSISLKRSDIIRELDKRLDATAWPKPGRLVASSLHWTVRGEQPRVEFRDDAEGWSWLHIRHRSGGRLIWLGFGLAESWDATPTARYLLLKVLEDLSTDKPIVEGKQNEN
;
A
#
# COMPACT_ATOMS: atom_id res chain seq x y z
N MET A 1 -9.35 -1.66 -18.35
CA MET A 1 -9.27 -0.37 -17.62
C MET A 1 -10.66 0.25 -17.53
N THR A 2 -10.96 1.04 -16.50
CA THR A 2 -12.27 1.67 -16.31
C THR A 2 -12.11 3.14 -15.90
N CYS A 3 -12.92 4.04 -16.43
CA CYS A 3 -13.07 5.40 -15.92
C CYS A 3 -14.54 5.73 -15.62
N GLU A 4 -14.75 6.76 -14.81
CA GLU A 4 -16.05 7.39 -14.61
C GLU A 4 -16.04 8.76 -15.30
N VAL A 5 -17.02 9.00 -16.15
CA VAL A 5 -17.21 10.27 -16.85
C VAL A 5 -18.44 10.95 -16.25
N SER A 6 -18.27 12.14 -15.68
CA SER A 6 -19.35 12.99 -15.20
C SER A 6 -19.48 14.22 -16.07
N SER A 7 -20.69 14.74 -16.20
CA SER A 7 -20.97 15.91 -17.02
C SER A 7 -21.97 16.82 -16.32
N LYS A 8 -21.87 18.13 -16.58
CA LYS A 8 -22.89 19.11 -16.16
C LYS A 8 -24.04 19.21 -17.15
N GLN A 9 -23.93 18.55 -18.30
CA GLN A 9 -24.88 18.58 -19.41
C GLN A 9 -25.17 17.15 -19.88
N ALA A 10 -26.45 16.86 -20.14
CA ALA A 10 -26.87 15.59 -20.70
C ALA A 10 -26.71 15.58 -22.22
N GLY A 11 -26.40 14.42 -22.78
CA GLY A 11 -26.32 14.25 -24.24
C GLY A 11 -25.46 13.09 -24.69
N ASP A 12 -25.58 12.74 -25.96
CA ASP A 12 -24.74 11.73 -26.57
C ASP A 12 -23.36 12.28 -26.93
N ALA A 13 -22.33 11.57 -26.49
CA ALA A 13 -20.94 11.92 -26.67
C ALA A 13 -20.16 10.75 -27.26
N MET A 14 -19.00 11.08 -27.82
CA MET A 14 -17.95 10.14 -28.15
C MET A 14 -16.80 10.34 -27.16
N LEU A 15 -16.48 9.30 -26.39
CA LEU A 15 -15.24 9.23 -25.62
C LEU A 15 -14.17 8.62 -26.52
N SER A 16 -13.16 9.40 -26.88
CA SER A 16 -11.93 8.89 -27.47
C SER A 16 -10.86 8.72 -26.38
N TRP A 17 -10.00 7.72 -26.54
CA TRP A 17 -8.90 7.49 -25.63
C TRP A 17 -7.66 7.02 -26.37
N SER A 18 -6.49 7.36 -25.82
CA SER A 18 -5.22 6.80 -26.27
C SER A 18 -4.29 6.55 -25.08
N LEU A 19 -3.62 5.41 -25.08
CA LEU A 19 -2.61 5.05 -24.09
C LEU A 19 -1.23 5.25 -24.71
N VAL A 20 -0.47 6.17 -24.14
CA VAL A 20 0.89 6.51 -24.55
C VAL A 20 1.88 5.91 -23.57
N VAL A 21 2.85 5.16 -24.07
CA VAL A 21 3.93 4.55 -23.29
C VAL A 21 5.26 4.91 -23.94
N SER A 22 6.20 5.44 -23.16
CA SER A 22 7.53 5.86 -23.66
C SER A 22 7.48 6.75 -24.91
N GLY A 23 6.44 7.61 -25.02
CA GLY A 23 6.25 8.53 -26.14
C GLY A 23 5.51 7.96 -27.36
N GLY A 24 5.21 6.66 -27.40
CA GLY A 24 4.43 6.03 -28.47
C GLY A 24 3.01 5.69 -28.04
N VAL A 25 2.03 5.84 -28.94
CA VAL A 25 0.66 5.34 -28.73
C VAL A 25 0.65 3.83 -28.91
N ILE A 26 0.33 3.09 -27.86
CA ILE A 26 0.29 1.61 -27.89
C ILE A 26 -1.12 1.07 -28.05
N ALA A 27 -2.12 1.84 -27.66
CA ALA A 27 -3.53 1.49 -27.79
C ALA A 27 -4.37 2.76 -27.91
N ARG A 28 -5.48 2.69 -28.63
CA ARG A 28 -6.45 3.77 -28.77
C ARG A 28 -7.83 3.20 -29.10
N GLY A 29 -8.87 3.96 -28.81
CA GLY A 29 -10.22 3.58 -29.17
C GLY A 29 -11.21 4.71 -28.98
N GLU A 30 -12.43 4.45 -29.44
CA GLU A 30 -13.57 5.35 -29.31
C GLU A 30 -14.77 4.57 -28.80
N LYS A 31 -15.59 5.21 -27.97
CA LYS A 31 -16.80 4.61 -27.41
C LYS A 31 -17.89 5.66 -27.27
N GLY A 32 -19.04 5.39 -27.88
CA GLY A 32 -20.24 6.20 -27.68
C GLY A 32 -20.70 6.08 -26.23
N VAL A 33 -21.00 7.21 -25.60
CA VAL A 33 -21.51 7.29 -24.23
C VAL A 33 -22.67 8.28 -24.16
N THR A 34 -23.67 8.00 -23.34
CA THR A 34 -24.78 8.93 -23.08
C THR A 34 -24.54 9.55 -21.70
N LEU A 35 -24.23 10.84 -21.69
CA LEU A 35 -23.94 11.60 -20.48
C LEU A 35 -25.25 11.95 -19.76
N ASP A 36 -25.24 11.82 -18.43
CA ASP A 36 -26.31 12.20 -17.53
C ASP A 36 -25.76 13.17 -16.48
N VAL A 37 -26.49 14.25 -16.19
CA VAL A 37 -26.09 15.27 -15.20
C VAL A 37 -26.10 14.71 -13.78
N ALA A 38 -27.00 13.77 -13.49
CA ALA A 38 -27.20 13.21 -12.16
C ALA A 38 -26.27 12.02 -11.87
N ARG A 39 -25.70 11.38 -12.89
CA ARG A 39 -25.00 10.10 -12.72
C ARG A 39 -23.75 9.97 -13.58
N PRO A 40 -22.58 9.67 -12.98
CA PRO A 40 -21.39 9.31 -13.74
C PRO A 40 -21.59 8.04 -14.56
N VAL A 41 -21.07 8.06 -15.80
CA VAL A 41 -21.07 6.92 -16.70
C VAL A 41 -19.77 6.15 -16.52
N LYS A 42 -19.87 4.85 -16.22
CA LYS A 42 -18.71 3.94 -16.19
C LYS A 42 -18.39 3.46 -17.58
N VAL A 43 -17.17 3.69 -18.02
CA VAL A 43 -16.68 3.24 -19.31
C VAL A 43 -15.50 2.32 -19.08
N ALA A 44 -15.61 1.09 -19.59
CA ALA A 44 -14.51 0.13 -19.62
C ALA A 44 -14.02 -0.07 -21.06
N TRP A 45 -12.71 -0.26 -21.18
CA TRP A 45 -12.01 -0.64 -22.40
C TRP A 45 -10.85 -1.58 -22.08
N ASP A 46 -10.50 -2.38 -23.08
CA ASP A 46 -9.37 -3.29 -23.05
C ASP A 46 -8.22 -2.68 -23.85
N ALA A 47 -7.01 -2.89 -23.35
CA ALA A 47 -5.79 -2.52 -24.06
C ALA A 47 -4.73 -3.57 -23.75
N ASP A 48 -4.09 -4.07 -24.80
CA ASP A 48 -2.94 -4.94 -24.66
C ASP A 48 -1.75 -4.08 -24.23
N LEU A 49 -1.29 -4.32 -23.00
CA LEU A 49 -0.12 -3.63 -22.47
C LEU A 49 1.14 -4.35 -22.94
N PRO A 50 2.19 -3.62 -23.35
CA PRO A 50 3.46 -4.24 -23.70
C PRO A 50 4.03 -4.98 -22.49
N GLU A 51 4.73 -6.08 -22.76
CA GLU A 51 5.46 -6.79 -21.71
C GLU A 51 6.48 -5.83 -21.06
N VAL A 52 6.34 -5.65 -19.75
CA VAL A 52 7.30 -4.87 -18.97
C VAL A 52 8.37 -5.80 -18.44
N LYS A 53 9.63 -5.48 -18.72
CA LYS A 53 10.76 -6.29 -18.23
C LYS A 53 10.69 -6.45 -16.70
N PRO A 54 11.12 -7.61 -16.17
CA PRO A 54 11.11 -7.88 -14.74
C PRO A 54 11.72 -6.74 -13.91
N GLY A 55 11.03 -6.33 -12.84
CA GLY A 55 11.46 -5.30 -11.89
C GLY A 55 11.31 -3.85 -12.34
N LEU A 56 10.80 -3.61 -13.56
CA LEU A 56 10.62 -2.26 -14.09
C LEU A 56 9.22 -1.71 -13.86
N ILE A 57 9.15 -0.38 -13.72
CA ILE A 57 7.92 0.41 -13.81
C ILE A 57 8.08 1.37 -14.98
N VAL A 58 7.15 1.32 -15.93
CA VAL A 58 7.16 2.17 -17.12
C VAL A 58 6.09 3.25 -16.97
N PRO A 59 6.45 4.55 -17.11
CA PRO A 59 5.46 5.61 -17.10
C PRO A 59 4.58 5.53 -18.34
N ALA A 60 3.29 5.78 -18.15
CA ALA A 60 2.30 5.83 -19.21
C ALA A 60 1.39 7.05 -19.03
N THR A 61 0.74 7.47 -20.11
CA THR A 61 -0.27 8.53 -20.08
C THR A 61 -1.49 8.05 -20.82
N LEU A 62 -2.62 7.99 -20.12
CA LEU A 62 -3.92 7.79 -20.72
C LEU A 62 -4.50 9.17 -21.05
N ARG A 63 -4.64 9.46 -22.34
CA ARG A 63 -5.33 10.64 -22.82
C ARG A 63 -6.78 10.28 -23.04
N LEU A 64 -7.68 11.06 -22.47
CA LEU A 64 -9.12 10.93 -22.63
C LEU A 64 -9.64 12.21 -23.28
N ALA A 65 -10.52 12.08 -24.26
CA ALA A 65 -11.22 13.23 -24.81
C ALA A 65 -12.70 12.91 -25.04
N VAL A 66 -13.57 13.82 -24.63
CA VAL A 66 -15.02 13.69 -24.80
C VAL A 66 -15.50 14.76 -25.78
N HIS A 67 -16.16 14.33 -26.86
CA HIS A 67 -16.68 15.21 -27.90
C HIS A 67 -18.16 14.95 -28.15
N PRO A 68 -18.96 15.97 -28.57
CA PRO A 68 -20.32 15.75 -29.04
C PRO A 68 -20.36 14.80 -30.24
N ARG A 69 -21.22 13.77 -30.18
CA ARG A 69 -21.25 12.72 -31.21
C ARG A 69 -21.70 13.22 -32.58
N ASP A 70 -22.59 14.20 -32.59
CA ASP A 70 -23.18 14.82 -33.78
C ASP A 70 -22.41 16.07 -34.25
N GLY A 71 -21.26 16.38 -33.62
CA GLY A 71 -20.53 17.63 -33.85
C GLY A 71 -21.28 18.89 -33.41
N SER A 72 -22.40 18.74 -32.70
CA SER A 72 -23.17 19.89 -32.20
C SER A 72 -22.40 20.58 -31.05
N PRO A 73 -22.51 21.90 -30.89
CA PRO A 73 -21.85 22.63 -29.81
C PRO A 73 -22.59 22.46 -28.46
N LYS A 74 -23.25 21.31 -28.22
CA LYS A 74 -24.04 21.07 -26.99
C LYS A 74 -23.18 21.15 -25.73
N PHE A 75 -21.91 20.78 -25.83
CA PHE A 75 -20.90 20.92 -24.80
C PHE A 75 -19.52 21.11 -25.44
N GLU A 76 -18.62 21.81 -24.74
CA GLU A 76 -17.24 21.98 -25.18
C GLU A 76 -16.48 20.65 -25.07
N PRO A 77 -15.64 20.32 -26.05
CA PRO A 77 -14.68 19.22 -25.92
C PRO A 77 -13.86 19.34 -24.64
N VAL A 78 -13.72 18.23 -23.92
CA VAL A 78 -12.86 18.15 -22.74
C VAL A 78 -11.78 17.11 -23.00
N GLU A 79 -10.54 17.49 -22.76
CA GLU A 79 -9.39 16.58 -22.79
C GLU A 79 -8.78 16.48 -21.40
N GLU A 80 -8.43 15.27 -20.98
CA GLU A 80 -7.78 14.97 -19.70
C GLU A 80 -6.61 14.01 -19.91
N ASN A 81 -5.50 14.28 -19.22
CA ASN A 81 -4.32 13.42 -19.24
C ASN A 81 -4.12 12.75 -17.87
N VAL A 82 -4.31 11.44 -17.82
CA VAL A 82 -4.10 10.65 -16.61
C VAL A 82 -2.72 10.01 -16.68
N VAL A 83 -1.85 10.34 -15.73
CA VAL A 83 -0.54 9.69 -15.59
C VAL A 83 -0.72 8.33 -14.92
N LEU A 84 -0.17 7.29 -15.54
CA LEU A 84 -0.26 5.91 -15.11
C LEU A 84 1.14 5.30 -14.96
N SER A 85 1.22 4.24 -14.17
CA SER A 85 2.42 3.41 -14.00
C SER A 85 2.10 1.99 -14.44
N ILE A 86 2.79 1.48 -15.47
CA ILE A 86 2.70 0.07 -15.87
C ILE A 86 3.82 -0.68 -15.15
N CYS A 87 3.44 -1.57 -14.26
CA CYS A 87 4.37 -2.28 -13.40
C CYS A 87 4.63 -3.70 -13.94
N SER A 88 5.88 -4.14 -13.89
CA SER A 88 6.22 -5.56 -14.10
C SER A 88 5.49 -6.45 -13.09
N PRO A 89 4.97 -7.62 -13.50
CA PRO A 89 4.41 -8.61 -12.58
C PRO A 89 5.42 -9.11 -11.55
N ASP A 90 6.68 -9.29 -11.95
CA ASP A 90 7.76 -9.63 -11.03
C ASP A 90 8.38 -8.33 -10.49
N ALA A 91 7.99 -7.95 -9.28
CA ALA A 91 8.54 -6.79 -8.59
C ALA A 91 9.92 -7.07 -7.93
N THR A 92 10.23 -8.35 -7.72
CA THR A 92 11.42 -8.82 -6.99
C THR A 92 12.63 -9.04 -7.90
N ALA A 93 12.42 -8.98 -9.21
CA ALA A 93 13.50 -9.13 -10.17
C ALA A 93 14.64 -8.16 -9.88
N LEU A 94 15.88 -8.66 -10.03
CA LEU A 94 17.12 -7.91 -9.79
C LEU A 94 17.34 -7.49 -8.32
N ARG A 95 16.46 -7.91 -7.40
CA ARG A 95 16.53 -7.57 -5.97
C ARG A 95 16.92 -8.73 -5.06
N GLY A 96 17.22 -9.90 -5.63
CA GLY A 96 17.48 -11.13 -4.88
C GLY A 96 18.59 -11.00 -3.82
N GLU A 97 19.74 -10.43 -4.17
CA GLU A 97 20.84 -10.26 -3.21
C GLU A 97 20.50 -9.27 -2.09
N TRP A 98 19.80 -8.17 -2.41
CA TRP A 98 19.32 -7.24 -1.39
C TRP A 98 18.29 -7.91 -0.47
N LEU A 99 17.31 -8.62 -1.01
CA LEU A 99 16.30 -9.33 -0.22
C LEU A 99 16.94 -10.40 0.69
N LYS A 100 17.92 -11.17 0.20
CA LYS A 100 18.71 -12.10 1.03
C LYS A 100 19.43 -11.39 2.17
N SER A 101 19.98 -10.20 1.90
CA SER A 101 20.71 -9.41 2.90
C SER A 101 19.85 -8.92 4.06
N LEU A 102 18.51 -8.89 3.89
CA LEU A 102 17.58 -8.50 4.94
C LEU A 102 17.48 -9.57 6.06
N ASP A 103 17.88 -10.83 5.79
CA ASP A 103 17.77 -11.96 6.73
C ASP A 103 16.39 -11.99 7.42
N ILE A 104 15.34 -12.00 6.59
CA ILE A 104 13.96 -11.90 7.06
C ILE A 104 13.60 -13.14 7.87
N VAL A 105 13.12 -12.92 9.08
CA VAL A 105 12.48 -13.94 9.91
C VAL A 105 10.99 -13.67 9.90
N LEU A 106 10.23 -14.65 9.44
CA LEU A 106 8.79 -14.55 9.27
C LEU A 106 8.09 -15.37 10.36
N PHE A 107 7.34 -14.71 11.23
CA PHE A 107 6.34 -15.34 12.05
C PHE A 107 4.98 -15.21 11.36
N ASP A 108 4.47 -16.32 10.83
CA ASP A 108 3.22 -16.34 10.05
C ASP A 108 2.46 -17.66 10.29
N PRO A 109 1.75 -17.79 11.41
CA PRO A 109 1.06 -19.03 11.77
C PRO A 109 -0.07 -19.41 10.82
N ALA A 110 -0.53 -18.49 9.97
CA ALA A 110 -1.56 -18.73 8.97
C ALA A 110 -0.98 -19.10 7.59
N GLU A 111 0.36 -19.10 7.44
CA GLU A 111 1.13 -19.42 6.22
C GLU A 111 0.81 -18.56 4.98
N ARG A 112 -0.08 -17.58 5.09
CA ARG A 112 -0.55 -16.74 3.98
C ARG A 112 0.58 -15.87 3.39
N THR A 113 1.39 -15.29 4.25
CA THR A 113 2.53 -14.45 3.86
C THR A 113 3.70 -15.31 3.40
N ALA A 114 3.92 -16.44 4.06
CA ALA A 114 4.95 -17.41 3.69
C ALA A 114 4.74 -17.93 2.26
N ASP A 115 3.51 -18.32 1.91
CA ASP A 115 3.13 -18.76 0.56
C ASP A 115 3.38 -17.68 -0.50
N VAL A 116 3.10 -16.41 -0.17
CA VAL A 116 3.39 -15.28 -1.06
C VAL A 116 4.90 -15.13 -1.24
N PHE A 117 5.67 -15.21 -0.16
CA PHE A 117 7.12 -15.04 -0.21
C PHE A 117 7.79 -16.16 -1.01
N GLU A 118 7.38 -17.41 -0.80
CA GLU A 118 7.92 -18.56 -1.54
C GLU A 118 7.65 -18.45 -3.04
N ARG A 119 6.39 -18.24 -3.44
CA ARG A 119 5.99 -18.12 -4.86
C ARG A 119 6.71 -16.99 -5.59
N ASN A 120 7.10 -15.94 -4.86
CA ASN A 120 7.77 -14.76 -5.40
C ASN A 120 9.27 -14.71 -5.06
N ARG A 121 9.85 -15.82 -4.59
CA ARG A 121 11.28 -15.95 -4.31
C ARG A 121 11.83 -14.88 -3.36
N ILE A 122 11.02 -14.43 -2.41
CA ILE A 122 11.43 -13.54 -1.32
C ILE A 122 12.02 -14.42 -0.21
N PRO A 123 13.33 -14.36 0.06
CA PRO A 123 13.96 -15.24 1.04
C PRO A 123 13.52 -14.88 2.47
N CYS A 124 13.04 -15.86 3.21
CA CYS A 124 12.76 -15.74 4.63
C CYS A 124 13.00 -17.06 5.37
N ARG A 125 13.18 -16.99 6.69
CA ARG A 125 13.16 -18.13 7.60
C ARG A 125 11.89 -18.07 8.44
N VAL A 126 11.09 -19.13 8.42
CA VAL A 126 9.85 -19.18 9.21
C VAL A 126 10.20 -19.45 10.69
N ALA A 127 9.61 -18.67 11.58
CA ALA A 127 9.70 -18.83 13.03
C ALA A 127 8.37 -19.36 13.59
N ASN A 128 8.47 -20.25 14.57
CA ASN A 128 7.30 -20.85 15.24
C ASN A 128 6.86 -20.06 16.49
N ASP A 129 7.69 -19.12 16.93
CA ASP A 129 7.52 -18.37 18.18
C ASP A 129 7.41 -16.86 17.87
N PRO A 130 6.36 -16.16 18.34
CA PRO A 130 6.21 -14.72 18.11
C PRO A 130 7.32 -13.88 18.74
N GLN A 131 8.03 -14.38 19.76
CA GLN A 131 9.16 -13.62 20.33
C GLN A 131 10.38 -13.63 19.42
N CYS A 132 10.45 -14.56 18.45
CA CYS A 132 11.59 -14.65 17.54
C CYS A 132 12.92 -14.75 18.34
N ALA A 133 12.89 -15.53 19.43
CA ALA A 133 13.99 -15.60 20.40
C ALA A 133 15.32 -16.02 19.76
N GLY A 134 16.42 -15.41 20.22
CA GLY A 134 17.78 -15.73 19.75
C GLY A 134 18.22 -14.98 18.48
N LEU A 135 17.38 -14.11 17.92
CA LEU A 135 17.74 -13.33 16.74
C LEU A 135 18.58 -12.10 17.09
N THR A 136 19.85 -12.19 16.70
CA THR A 136 20.85 -11.13 16.94
C THR A 136 20.98 -10.14 15.78
N LYS A 137 20.34 -10.41 14.63
CA LYS A 137 20.36 -9.60 13.41
C LYS A 137 19.15 -9.92 12.53
N GLY A 138 18.96 -9.12 11.48
CA GLY A 138 17.90 -9.31 10.48
C GLY A 138 16.64 -8.49 10.73
N LEU A 139 15.67 -8.66 9.83
CA LEU A 139 14.34 -8.06 9.91
C LEU A 139 13.34 -9.09 10.46
N ILE A 140 12.56 -8.70 11.46
CA ILE A 140 11.46 -9.53 11.96
C ILE A 140 10.18 -9.11 11.24
N LEU A 141 9.47 -10.05 10.65
CA LEU A 141 8.21 -9.85 9.97
C LEU A 141 7.13 -10.70 10.63
N TYR A 142 6.05 -10.05 11.03
CA TYR A 142 4.82 -10.70 11.47
C TYR A 142 3.81 -10.65 10.32
N GLY A 143 3.44 -11.84 9.81
CA GLY A 143 2.61 -12.00 8.61
C GLY A 143 1.17 -11.51 8.78
N GLU A 144 0.44 -11.44 7.67
CA GLU A 144 -0.99 -11.10 7.66
C GLU A 144 -1.86 -12.20 8.28
N GLY A 145 -2.93 -11.79 8.96
CA GLY A 145 -3.94 -12.71 9.49
C GLY A 145 -3.55 -13.39 10.81
N ILE A 146 -2.73 -12.72 11.62
CA ILE A 146 -2.48 -13.13 13.01
C ILE A 146 -3.82 -13.20 13.76
N ASP A 147 -3.99 -14.23 14.58
CA ASP A 147 -5.19 -14.37 15.40
C ASP A 147 -5.29 -13.17 16.36
N PRO A 148 -6.45 -12.47 16.44
CA PRO A 148 -6.71 -11.43 17.45
C PRO A 148 -6.29 -11.82 18.87
N ALA A 149 -6.49 -13.09 19.27
CA ALA A 149 -6.15 -13.60 20.59
C ALA A 149 -4.62 -13.62 20.86
N ARG A 150 -3.80 -13.58 19.80
CA ARG A 150 -2.34 -13.56 19.86
C ARG A 150 -1.77 -12.17 19.60
N LEU A 151 -2.60 -11.21 19.19
CA LEU A 151 -2.12 -9.89 18.74
C LEU A 151 -1.44 -9.12 19.86
N ASP A 152 -1.93 -9.20 21.10
CA ASP A 152 -1.29 -8.57 22.26
C ASP A 152 0.15 -9.08 22.46
N ALA A 153 0.36 -10.40 22.43
CA ALA A 153 1.68 -11.00 22.60
C ALA A 153 2.62 -10.69 21.43
N VAL A 154 2.11 -10.72 20.19
CA VAL A 154 2.86 -10.32 18.99
C VAL A 154 3.25 -8.85 19.08
N TRP A 155 2.32 -7.98 19.49
CA TRP A 155 2.56 -6.56 19.60
C TRP A 155 3.64 -6.25 20.65
N SER A 156 3.53 -6.82 21.85
CA SER A 156 4.54 -6.68 22.89
C SER A 156 5.92 -7.14 22.40
N ALA A 157 6.01 -8.31 21.77
CA ALA A 157 7.26 -8.83 21.21
C ALA A 157 7.84 -7.90 20.12
N ALA A 158 6.98 -7.36 19.25
CA ALA A 158 7.39 -6.45 18.18
C ALA A 158 7.95 -5.12 18.73
N VAL A 159 7.29 -4.54 19.74
CA VAL A 159 7.74 -3.32 20.41
C VAL A 159 9.05 -3.56 21.17
N GLU A 160 9.17 -4.66 21.92
CA GLU A 160 10.39 -5.02 22.64
C GLU A 160 11.58 -5.23 21.68
N ALA A 161 11.36 -5.95 20.57
CA ALA A 161 12.39 -6.16 19.56
C ALA A 161 12.83 -4.83 18.92
N ALA A 162 11.90 -3.96 18.55
CA ALA A 162 12.22 -2.65 18.01
C ALA A 162 12.97 -1.77 19.03
N ALA A 163 12.56 -1.77 20.30
CA ALA A 163 13.28 -1.07 21.37
C ALA A 163 14.72 -1.59 21.54
N ALA A 164 14.94 -2.90 21.36
CA ALA A 164 16.26 -3.53 21.36
C ALA A 164 17.10 -3.26 20.08
N GLY A 165 16.67 -2.37 19.19
CA GLY A 165 17.41 -1.98 18.00
C GLY A 165 17.09 -2.78 16.75
N ARG A 166 16.05 -3.64 16.78
CA ARG A 166 15.64 -4.45 15.62
C ARG A 166 14.78 -3.67 14.64
N ARG A 167 14.70 -4.17 13.41
CA ARG A 167 13.78 -3.72 12.37
C ARG A 167 12.61 -4.69 12.34
N VAL A 168 11.41 -4.18 12.53
CA VAL A 168 10.21 -4.99 12.70
C VAL A 168 9.11 -4.48 11.76
N LEU A 169 8.49 -5.41 11.04
CA LEU A 169 7.29 -5.17 10.25
C LEU A 169 6.16 -6.03 10.79
N VAL A 170 5.02 -5.43 11.11
CA VAL A 170 3.78 -6.13 11.45
C VAL A 170 2.75 -5.85 10.36
N MET A 171 2.31 -6.88 9.66
CA MET A 171 1.29 -6.76 8.62
C MET A 171 -0.12 -6.89 9.20
N ALA A 172 -1.13 -6.46 8.43
CA ALA A 172 -2.48 -6.27 8.89
C ALA A 172 -3.07 -7.51 9.59
N SER A 173 -3.73 -7.25 10.72
CA SER A 173 -4.43 -8.25 11.51
C SER A 173 -5.75 -7.64 11.96
N PRO A 174 -6.92 -8.16 11.55
CA PRO A 174 -8.20 -7.60 11.96
C PRO A 174 -8.50 -7.93 13.43
N GLY A 175 -9.27 -7.08 14.11
CA GLY A 175 -10.20 -7.52 15.16
C GLY A 175 -9.67 -7.66 16.58
N ALA A 176 -8.53 -7.07 16.94
CA ALA A 176 -8.06 -7.03 18.33
C ALA A 176 -7.89 -5.59 18.85
N ALA A 177 -7.91 -5.43 20.17
CA ALA A 177 -7.69 -4.17 20.85
C ALA A 177 -6.46 -4.30 21.72
N VAL A 178 -5.41 -3.55 21.40
CA VAL A 178 -4.16 -3.56 22.17
C VAL A 178 -4.21 -2.40 23.16
N PRO A 179 -3.86 -2.63 24.45
CA PRO A 179 -3.73 -1.54 25.41
C PRO A 179 -2.77 -0.47 24.92
N MET A 180 -3.10 0.81 25.13
CA MET A 180 -2.19 1.87 24.74
C MET A 180 -0.89 1.83 25.50
N GLU A 181 -0.94 1.38 26.77
CA GLU A 181 0.29 1.10 27.49
C GLU A 181 1.10 0.09 26.67
N GLY A 182 0.58 -1.01 26.15
CA GLY A 182 1.34 -1.89 25.24
C GLY A 182 1.97 -1.21 24.01
N LEU A 183 1.43 -0.09 23.53
CA LEU A 183 1.97 0.70 22.42
C LEU A 183 3.07 1.69 22.85
N LEU A 184 3.03 2.17 24.10
CA LEU A 184 3.88 3.23 24.64
C LEU A 184 4.59 2.84 25.97
N ALA A 185 4.48 1.59 26.40
CA ALA A 185 4.83 1.11 27.76
C ALA A 185 6.32 1.07 27.99
N SER A 186 7.13 1.19 26.94
CA SER A 186 8.53 1.56 27.13
C SER A 186 8.55 2.99 27.65
N SER A 187 8.57 3.14 28.98
CA SER A 187 8.67 4.39 29.70
C SER A 187 9.78 5.28 29.14
N ASP A 188 9.32 6.16 28.25
CA ASP A 188 9.65 7.56 28.01
C ASP A 188 11.04 8.04 27.58
N ASP A 189 12.05 7.19 27.40
CA ASP A 189 13.29 7.63 26.75
C ASP A 189 13.77 6.78 25.57
N SER A 190 13.12 5.66 25.28
CA SER A 190 13.54 4.80 24.17
C SER A 190 12.97 5.25 22.83
N ILE A 191 11.79 5.88 22.80
CA ILE A 191 11.13 6.29 21.56
C ILE A 191 11.71 7.63 21.10
N ARG A 192 12.04 7.70 19.81
CA ARG A 192 12.49 8.91 19.14
C ARG A 192 11.35 9.62 18.43
N SER A 193 10.47 8.88 17.76
CA SER A 193 9.34 9.44 17.02
C SER A 193 8.26 8.40 16.77
N ILE A 194 7.01 8.87 16.69
CA ILE A 194 5.84 8.10 16.28
C ILE A 194 5.19 8.83 15.11
N SER A 195 4.88 8.11 14.04
CA SER A 195 4.16 8.64 12.89
C SER A 195 2.94 7.77 12.59
N LEU A 196 1.78 8.40 12.50
CA LEU A 196 0.52 7.78 12.11
C LEU A 196 0.10 8.38 10.77
N LYS A 197 -0.20 7.52 9.80
CA LYS A 197 -0.57 7.93 8.44
C LYS A 197 -1.77 7.12 7.92
N ARG A 198 -2.49 7.68 6.96
CA ARG A 198 -3.57 6.99 6.26
C ARG A 198 -2.99 6.38 4.97
N SER A 199 -3.83 6.14 3.97
CA SER A 199 -3.44 5.57 2.68
C SER A 199 -2.55 6.49 1.84
N ASP A 200 -2.42 7.77 2.19
CA ASP A 200 -1.55 8.75 1.54
C ASP A 200 -0.06 8.39 1.64
N ILE A 201 0.35 7.64 2.67
CA ILE A 201 1.72 7.12 2.83
C ILE A 201 2.20 6.30 1.62
N ILE A 202 1.28 5.66 0.89
CA ILE A 202 1.63 4.88 -0.31
C ILE A 202 2.31 5.79 -1.35
N ARG A 203 1.76 6.98 -1.58
CA ARG A 203 2.32 7.99 -2.49
C ARG A 203 3.55 8.68 -1.92
N GLU A 204 3.63 8.84 -0.59
CA GLU A 204 4.84 9.36 0.08
C GLU A 204 6.04 8.42 -0.11
N LEU A 205 5.83 7.10 0.00
CA LEU A 205 6.86 6.08 -0.21
C LEU A 205 7.26 5.96 -1.69
N ASP A 206 6.28 6.00 -2.59
CA ASP A 206 6.53 6.02 -4.03
C ASP A 206 5.38 6.71 -4.77
N LYS A 207 5.67 7.88 -5.35
CA LYS A 207 4.70 8.70 -6.08
C LYS A 207 4.04 7.99 -7.26
N ARG A 208 4.62 6.88 -7.73
CA ARG A 208 4.10 6.05 -8.82
C ARG A 208 3.03 5.07 -8.35
N LEU A 209 2.95 4.82 -7.04
CA LEU A 209 1.98 3.94 -6.42
C LEU A 209 0.76 4.73 -5.99
N ASP A 210 -0.42 4.14 -6.16
CA ASP A 210 -1.68 4.80 -5.86
C ASP A 210 -2.62 3.84 -5.13
N ALA A 211 -3.10 4.30 -3.98
CA ALA A 211 -4.15 3.68 -3.18
C ALA A 211 -5.43 3.41 -4.01
N THR A 212 -5.75 4.31 -4.95
CA THR A 212 -6.94 4.20 -5.82
C THR A 212 -6.78 3.16 -6.92
N ALA A 213 -5.56 2.68 -7.19
CA ALA A 213 -5.27 1.64 -8.17
C ALA A 213 -5.48 0.21 -7.65
N TRP A 214 -5.93 0.05 -6.39
CA TRP A 214 -6.38 -1.24 -5.88
C TRP A 214 -7.69 -1.66 -6.58
N PRO A 215 -7.80 -2.89 -7.14
CA PRO A 215 -9.00 -3.33 -7.84
C PRO A 215 -10.24 -3.22 -6.95
N LYS A 216 -11.30 -2.60 -7.48
CA LYS A 216 -12.65 -2.69 -6.90
C LYS A 216 -13.26 -4.02 -7.36
N PRO A 217 -13.61 -4.96 -6.46
CA PRO A 217 -14.31 -4.69 -5.20
C PRO A 217 -13.53 -5.22 -3.99
N GLY A 218 -12.51 -4.50 -3.52
CA GLY A 218 -11.77 -4.86 -2.30
C GLY A 218 -11.52 -3.65 -1.41
N ARG A 219 -11.44 -3.87 -0.09
CA ARG A 219 -10.96 -2.87 0.86
C ARG A 219 -9.44 -2.79 0.75
N LEU A 220 -8.91 -1.67 0.25
CA LEU A 220 -7.47 -1.34 0.25
C LEU A 220 -6.85 -1.55 1.63
N VAL A 221 -7.60 -1.16 2.66
CA VAL A 221 -7.22 -1.22 4.06
C VAL A 221 -7.88 -2.47 4.63
N ALA A 222 -7.07 -3.49 4.93
CA ALA A 222 -7.52 -4.69 5.63
C ALA A 222 -7.67 -4.42 7.13
N SER A 223 -6.93 -3.44 7.65
CA SER A 223 -7.07 -2.99 9.03
C SER A 223 -6.65 -1.53 9.19
N SER A 224 -7.34 -0.80 10.07
CA SER A 224 -6.97 0.53 10.50
C SER A 224 -6.89 0.59 12.03
N LEU A 225 -5.97 1.41 12.53
CA LEU A 225 -5.84 1.75 13.94
C LEU A 225 -6.85 2.84 14.28
N HIS A 226 -7.60 2.63 15.35
CA HIS A 226 -8.51 3.60 15.93
C HIS A 226 -8.15 3.86 17.38
N TRP A 227 -8.22 5.13 17.76
CA TRP A 227 -8.17 5.48 19.17
C TRP A 227 -9.54 5.23 19.80
N THR A 228 -9.58 4.44 20.87
CA THR A 228 -10.79 4.26 21.67
C THR A 228 -10.49 4.40 23.16
N VAL A 229 -11.56 4.60 23.93
CA VAL A 229 -11.50 4.62 25.38
C VAL A 229 -12.48 3.58 25.88
N ARG A 230 -11.99 2.60 26.65
CA ARG A 230 -12.82 1.55 27.24
C ARG A 230 -12.70 1.63 28.76
N GLY A 231 -13.71 2.19 29.41
CA GLY A 231 -13.62 2.60 30.82
C GLY A 231 -12.75 3.86 30.94
N GLU A 232 -11.73 3.81 31.79
CA GLU A 232 -10.75 4.90 31.96
C GLU A 232 -9.43 4.66 31.22
N GLN A 233 -9.30 3.55 30.49
CA GLN A 233 -8.06 3.18 29.80
C GLN A 233 -8.14 3.50 28.30
N PRO A 234 -7.22 4.32 27.77
CA PRO A 234 -7.09 4.49 26.34
C PRO A 234 -6.58 3.18 25.70
N ARG A 235 -7.13 2.85 24.53
CA ARG A 235 -6.77 1.66 23.77
C ARG A 235 -6.64 2.01 22.29
N VAL A 236 -5.88 1.18 21.60
CA VAL A 236 -5.82 1.20 20.14
C VAL A 236 -6.49 -0.05 19.62
N GLU A 237 -7.55 0.14 18.82
CA GLU A 237 -8.32 -0.93 18.21
C GLU A 237 -7.94 -1.09 16.75
N PHE A 238 -7.74 -2.35 16.34
CA PHE A 238 -7.60 -2.73 14.94
C PHE A 238 -8.98 -3.03 14.38
N ARG A 239 -9.44 -2.20 13.44
CA ARG A 239 -10.75 -2.34 12.78
C ARG A 239 -10.58 -2.70 11.32
N ASP A 240 -11.47 -3.50 10.79
CA ASP A 240 -11.57 -3.74 9.34
C ASP A 240 -12.38 -2.60 8.70
N ASP A 241 -11.74 -1.44 8.56
CA ASP A 241 -12.25 -0.27 7.86
C ASP A 241 -11.10 0.60 7.32
N ALA A 242 -11.43 1.61 6.52
CA ALA A 242 -10.47 2.56 5.95
C ALA A 242 -10.53 3.95 6.61
N GLU A 243 -11.19 4.10 7.76
CA GLU A 243 -11.44 5.40 8.40
C GLU A 243 -10.34 5.80 9.37
N GLY A 244 -9.66 4.82 9.97
CA GLY A 244 -8.53 5.01 10.89
C GLY A 244 -7.18 5.24 10.20
N TRP A 245 -6.09 5.03 10.96
CA TRP A 245 -4.73 5.04 10.40
C TRP A 245 -4.36 3.67 9.88
N SER A 246 -3.89 3.58 8.64
CA SER A 246 -3.45 2.31 8.02
C SER A 246 -1.95 2.10 8.13
N TRP A 247 -1.26 3.00 8.83
CA TRP A 247 0.18 2.99 8.99
C TRP A 247 0.58 3.58 10.34
N LEU A 248 1.45 2.86 11.04
CA LEU A 248 2.12 3.32 12.24
C LEU A 248 3.61 3.03 12.11
N HIS A 249 4.44 4.06 12.31
CA HIS A 249 5.89 3.92 12.33
C HIS A 249 6.43 4.45 13.65
N ILE A 250 7.05 3.58 14.44
CA ILE A 250 7.75 3.91 15.67
C ILE A 250 9.25 3.78 15.42
N ARG A 251 10.01 4.82 15.77
CA ARG A 251 11.47 4.80 15.72
C ARG A 251 12.00 4.91 17.13
N HIS A 252 12.94 4.04 17.49
CA HIS A 252 13.60 4.05 18.78
C HIS A 252 14.98 4.74 18.70
N ARG A 253 15.44 5.30 19.81
CA ARG A 253 16.76 5.92 19.97
C ARG A 253 17.90 4.90 19.83
N SER A 254 17.62 3.61 20.09
CA SER A 254 18.53 2.49 19.79
C SER A 254 18.78 2.27 18.30
N GLY A 255 18.03 2.95 17.42
CA GLY A 255 18.08 2.79 15.97
C GLY A 255 17.06 1.78 15.43
N GLY A 256 16.42 1.01 16.31
CA GLY A 256 15.37 0.08 15.95
C GLY A 256 14.08 0.76 15.50
N ARG A 257 13.27 0.02 14.74
CA ARG A 257 12.09 0.51 14.05
C ARG A 257 11.00 -0.53 14.06
N LEU A 258 9.78 -0.07 14.25
CA LEU A 258 8.56 -0.85 14.09
C LEU A 258 7.68 -0.14 13.07
N ILE A 259 7.31 -0.85 12.01
CA ILE A 259 6.22 -0.44 11.13
C ILE A 259 5.09 -1.42 11.31
N TRP A 260 3.90 -0.90 11.61
CA TRP A 260 2.66 -1.63 11.42
C TRP A 260 1.97 -1.16 10.15
N LEU A 261 1.50 -2.12 9.35
CA LEU A 261 0.96 -1.91 8.02
C LEU A 261 -0.45 -2.50 7.90
N GLY A 262 -1.45 -1.63 7.82
CA GLY A 262 -2.86 -1.98 7.71
C GLY A 262 -3.35 -2.32 6.29
N PHE A 263 -2.46 -2.32 5.30
CA PHE A 263 -2.81 -2.71 3.93
C PHE A 263 -2.74 -4.24 3.79
N GLY A 264 -3.77 -4.86 3.21
CA GLY A 264 -3.80 -6.30 2.93
C GLY A 264 -2.94 -6.65 1.72
N LEU A 265 -1.62 -6.59 1.86
CA LEU A 265 -0.65 -6.85 0.80
C LEU A 265 -0.64 -8.31 0.33
N ALA A 266 -0.64 -9.27 1.25
CA ALA A 266 -0.59 -10.69 0.91
C ALA A 266 -1.92 -11.13 0.29
N GLU A 267 -3.05 -10.69 0.86
CA GLU A 267 -4.38 -10.89 0.26
C GLU A 267 -4.49 -10.27 -1.14
N SER A 268 -3.93 -9.08 -1.34
CA SER A 268 -4.04 -8.34 -2.60
C SER A 268 -2.88 -8.58 -3.57
N TRP A 269 -2.00 -9.54 -3.28
CA TRP A 269 -0.74 -9.71 -3.99
C TRP A 269 -0.92 -9.90 -5.49
N ASP A 270 -1.82 -10.81 -5.87
CA ASP A 270 -2.08 -11.13 -7.27
C ASP A 270 -3.04 -10.11 -7.91
N ALA A 271 -3.86 -9.45 -7.11
CA ALA A 271 -4.87 -8.51 -7.56
C ALA A 271 -4.27 -7.18 -8.05
N THR A 272 -3.20 -6.69 -7.39
CA THR A 272 -2.60 -5.40 -7.75
C THR A 272 -1.08 -5.39 -7.72
N PRO A 273 -0.42 -4.75 -8.70
CA PRO A 273 1.01 -4.49 -8.58
C PRO A 273 1.34 -3.62 -7.38
N THR A 274 0.43 -2.74 -6.94
CA THR A 274 0.69 -1.82 -5.83
C THR A 274 1.07 -2.57 -4.56
N ALA A 275 0.43 -3.69 -4.24
CA ALA A 275 0.77 -4.52 -3.08
C ALA A 275 2.24 -4.98 -3.10
N ARG A 276 2.70 -5.48 -4.25
CA ARG A 276 4.06 -6.03 -4.42
C ARG A 276 5.12 -4.95 -4.29
N TYR A 277 4.92 -3.84 -5.00
CA TYR A 277 5.88 -2.73 -4.97
C TYR A 277 5.86 -1.97 -3.64
N LEU A 278 4.69 -1.87 -2.98
CA LEU A 278 4.58 -1.29 -1.65
C LEU A 278 5.35 -2.11 -0.62
N LEU A 279 5.24 -3.45 -0.62
CA LEU A 279 6.05 -4.30 0.27
C LEU A 279 7.54 -3.97 0.13
N LEU A 280 8.04 -3.93 -1.10
CA LEU A 280 9.45 -3.63 -1.36
C LEU A 280 9.84 -2.24 -0.86
N LYS A 281 8.98 -1.24 -1.00
CA LYS A 281 9.23 0.11 -0.49
C LYS A 281 9.26 0.16 1.04
N VAL A 282 8.40 -0.59 1.71
CA VAL A 282 8.43 -0.72 3.17
C VAL A 282 9.71 -1.41 3.64
N LEU A 283 10.12 -2.49 2.97
CA LEU A 283 11.38 -3.17 3.27
C LEU A 283 12.59 -2.27 3.02
N GLU A 284 12.58 -1.45 1.96
CA GLU A 284 13.60 -0.42 1.70
C GLU A 284 13.65 0.59 2.86
N ASP A 285 12.51 1.13 3.30
CA ASP A 285 12.43 2.09 4.41
C ASP A 285 12.98 1.52 5.73
N LEU A 286 12.59 0.27 6.07
CA LEU A 286 13.10 -0.43 7.24
C LEU A 286 14.60 -0.69 7.15
N SER A 287 15.12 -0.95 5.96
CA SER A 287 16.53 -1.26 5.75
C SER A 287 17.47 -0.05 5.73
N THR A 288 16.94 1.16 5.51
CA THR A 288 17.73 2.37 5.29
C THR A 288 17.94 3.14 6.59
N ASP A 289 19.18 3.41 7.01
CA ASP A 289 19.45 4.16 8.25
C ASP A 289 19.08 5.66 8.19
N LYS A 290 18.75 6.16 6.99
CA LYS A 290 18.34 7.56 6.79
C LYS A 290 16.94 7.82 7.35
N PRO A 291 16.71 8.97 8.03
CA PRO A 291 15.38 9.46 8.31
C PRO A 291 14.63 9.70 6.99
N ILE A 292 13.35 9.33 6.92
CA ILE A 292 12.42 9.97 5.96
C ILE A 292 12.49 11.46 6.28
N VAL A 293 12.91 12.26 5.30
CA VAL A 293 12.97 13.71 5.43
C VAL A 293 11.56 14.18 5.73
N GLU A 294 11.31 14.60 6.98
CA GLU A 294 10.06 15.27 7.36
C GLU A 294 9.87 16.41 6.36
N GLY A 295 8.72 16.38 5.67
CA GLY A 295 8.43 17.32 4.61
C GLY A 295 8.72 18.73 5.12
N LYS A 296 9.61 19.44 4.42
CA LYS A 296 9.79 20.87 4.61
C LYS A 296 8.40 21.49 4.55
N GLN A 297 7.89 21.93 5.69
CA GLN A 297 6.81 22.90 5.71
C GLN A 297 7.35 24.11 4.96
N ASN A 298 6.89 24.30 3.73
CA ASN A 298 7.10 25.55 3.03
C ASN A 298 6.25 26.58 3.77
N GLU A 299 6.88 27.30 4.70
CA GLU A 299 6.41 28.62 5.11
C GLU A 299 6.57 29.55 3.90
N ASN A 300 5.44 29.90 3.29
CA ASN A 300 5.24 31.10 2.50
C ASN A 300 3.98 31.78 3.04
#